data_AF-F8QMQ2-F1
#
_entry.id   AF-F8QMQ2-F1
#
_cell.length_a   1.000
_cell.length_b   1.000
_cell.length_c   1.000
_cell.angle_alpha   90.00
_cell.angle_beta   90.00
_cell.angle_gamma   90.00
#
_symmetry.space_group_name_H-M   'P 1'
#
loop_
_entity.id
_entity.type
_entity.pdbx_description
1 polymer ?
#
loop_
_entity_poly.entity_id
_entity_poly.type
_entity_poly.pdbx_seq_one_letter_code
_entity_poly.pdbx_strand_id
1 'polypeptide(L)'
;YFLVQALTAATILFASTLNAWQTGHWAISSSNTTATTIITMAIMMKLGVAPVHLWYPEVIQGTTLNTALLISTWQKIAPMTLLYMMHNNLPNNLMLLAGLLSVLFGGWAGLNQTQTRKIMAHSSIAHMGWVLIALTLSPWLTTLTLLTYMMMTSAMFASLNTMTTKTMKDMGMTWSASPSMTTLTLLTLTSLGGLPPLTGFMPKLLILNELTTKSLVPLASTLALASLPSLFFYIRMAYMTTLTAPPNTTTTEY
;
A
#
# COMPACT_ATOMS: atom_id res chain seq x y z
N TYR A 1 9.70 -0.48 14.50
CA TYR A 1 9.02 -1.73 14.12
C TYR A 1 8.56 -2.52 15.35
N PHE A 2 9.49 -3.06 16.16
CA PHE A 2 9.15 -3.94 17.30
C PHE A 2 8.08 -3.36 18.24
N LEU A 3 8.27 -2.14 18.76
CA LEU A 3 7.32 -1.51 19.69
C LEU A 3 5.89 -1.44 19.15
N VAL A 4 5.74 -1.00 17.89
CA VAL A 4 4.43 -0.91 17.23
C VAL A 4 3.81 -2.28 17.06
N GLN A 5 4.58 -3.25 16.59
CA GLN A 5 4.09 -4.61 16.32
C GLN A 5 3.74 -5.36 17.62
N ALA A 6 4.54 -5.21 18.68
CA ALA A 6 4.25 -5.77 20.00
C ALA A 6 2.96 -5.19 20.59
N LEU A 7 2.76 -3.87 20.50
CA LEU A 7 1.51 -3.23 20.90
C LEU A 7 0.32 -3.78 20.12
N THR A 8 0.44 -3.90 18.78
CA THR A 8 -0.64 -4.46 17.96
C THR A 8 -0.98 -5.89 18.37
N ALA A 9 0.02 -6.74 18.62
CA ALA A 9 -0.20 -8.12 19.04
C ALA A 9 -0.90 -8.19 20.40
N ALA A 10 -0.47 -7.36 21.37
CA ALA A 10 -1.12 -7.26 22.68
C ALA A 10 -2.57 -6.80 22.57
N THR A 11 -2.87 -5.82 21.71
CA THR A 11 -4.25 -5.34 21.49
C THR A 11 -5.14 -6.37 20.81
N ILE A 12 -4.61 -7.17 19.87
CA ILE A 12 -5.35 -8.28 19.25
C ILE A 12 -5.67 -9.36 20.30
N LEU A 13 -4.69 -9.71 21.15
CA LEU A 13 -4.89 -10.68 22.22
C LEU A 13 -5.92 -10.19 23.25
N PHE A 14 -5.86 -8.92 23.63
CA PHE A 14 -6.86 -8.32 24.52
C PHE A 14 -8.28 -8.37 23.93
N ALA A 15 -8.42 -8.06 22.65
CA ALA A 15 -9.73 -8.11 22.00
C ALA A 15 -10.25 -9.54 21.83
N SER A 16 -9.37 -10.52 21.58
CA SER A 16 -9.77 -11.93 21.47
C SER A 16 -10.16 -12.52 22.82
N THR A 17 -9.46 -12.19 23.90
CA THR A 17 -9.85 -12.61 25.26
C THR A 17 -11.16 -11.96 25.69
N LEU A 18 -11.38 -10.67 25.37
CA LEU A 18 -12.66 -10.01 25.59
C LEU A 18 -13.80 -10.69 24.83
N ASN A 19 -13.57 -11.05 23.57
CA ASN A 19 -14.56 -11.77 22.77
C ASN A 19 -14.89 -13.14 23.36
N ALA A 20 -13.87 -13.91 23.74
CA ALA A 20 -14.04 -15.22 24.36
C ALA A 20 -14.76 -15.12 25.71
N TRP A 21 -14.48 -14.08 26.49
CA TRP A 21 -15.17 -13.83 27.77
C TRP A 21 -16.66 -13.52 27.56
N GLN A 22 -17.02 -12.79 26.50
CA GLN A 22 -18.41 -12.41 26.22
C GLN A 22 -19.22 -13.50 25.50
N THR A 23 -18.60 -14.26 24.61
CA THR A 23 -19.29 -15.24 23.74
C THR A 23 -19.06 -16.69 24.16
N GLY A 24 -18.07 -16.98 25.01
CA GLY A 24 -17.71 -18.32 25.45
C GLY A 24 -16.95 -19.17 24.43
N HIS A 25 -16.62 -18.62 23.25
CA HIS A 25 -15.96 -19.36 22.16
C HIS A 25 -14.80 -18.57 21.52
N TRP A 26 -13.88 -19.30 20.88
CA TRP A 26 -12.69 -18.75 20.21
C TRP A 26 -12.82 -18.67 18.68
N ALA A 27 -14.04 -18.80 18.15
CA ALA A 27 -14.28 -18.75 16.71
C ALA A 27 -14.05 -17.32 16.16
N ILE A 28 -13.30 -17.22 15.04
CA ILE A 28 -12.94 -15.93 14.42
C ILE A 28 -14.16 -15.26 13.76
N SER A 29 -15.06 -16.07 13.17
CA SER A 29 -16.20 -15.59 12.37
C SER A 29 -17.33 -14.97 13.19
N SER A 30 -17.48 -15.34 14.46
CA SER A 30 -18.58 -14.93 15.33
C SER A 30 -18.12 -13.99 16.45
N SER A 31 -17.42 -12.93 16.09
CA SER A 31 -16.90 -11.96 17.05
C SER A 31 -17.89 -10.82 17.33
N ASN A 32 -17.95 -10.36 18.58
CA ASN A 32 -18.74 -9.21 18.98
C ASN A 32 -18.22 -7.91 18.34
N THR A 33 -19.11 -6.97 18.07
CA THR A 33 -18.84 -5.66 17.46
C THR A 33 -17.75 -4.85 18.17
N THR A 34 -17.70 -4.89 19.51
CA THR A 34 -16.66 -4.21 20.29
C THR A 34 -15.29 -4.87 20.12
N ALA A 35 -15.24 -6.20 20.08
CA ALA A 35 -13.99 -6.91 19.81
C ALA A 35 -13.52 -6.69 18.37
N THR A 36 -14.42 -6.74 17.37
CA THR A 36 -14.03 -6.51 15.96
C THR A 36 -13.52 -5.09 15.72
N THR A 37 -14.12 -4.08 16.36
CA THR A 37 -13.61 -2.69 16.29
C THR A 37 -12.21 -2.55 16.89
N ILE A 38 -11.92 -3.18 18.03
CA ILE A 38 -10.56 -3.15 18.62
C ILE A 38 -9.56 -3.91 17.73
N ILE A 39 -9.93 -5.09 17.23
CA ILE A 39 -9.07 -5.89 16.34
C ILE A 39 -8.79 -5.12 15.04
N THR A 40 -9.79 -4.47 14.43
CA THR A 40 -9.57 -3.66 13.22
C THR A 40 -8.64 -2.48 13.46
N MET A 41 -8.78 -1.75 14.57
CA MET A 41 -7.83 -0.69 14.95
C MET A 41 -6.40 -1.22 15.10
N ALA A 42 -6.23 -2.37 15.76
CA ALA A 42 -4.94 -3.02 15.92
C ALA A 42 -4.31 -3.43 14.57
N ILE A 43 -5.12 -3.95 13.66
CA ILE A 43 -4.65 -4.35 12.32
C ILE A 43 -4.30 -3.14 11.46
N MET A 44 -5.04 -2.04 11.54
CA MET A 44 -4.67 -0.81 10.84
C MET A 44 -3.28 -0.32 11.27
N MET A 45 -2.97 -0.41 12.56
CA MET A 45 -1.63 -0.10 13.08
C MET A 45 -0.58 -1.08 12.54
N LYS A 46 -0.90 -2.38 12.47
CA LYS A 46 0.01 -3.42 11.93
C LYS A 46 0.28 -3.26 10.43
N LEU A 47 -0.74 -2.88 9.66
CA LEU A 47 -0.64 -2.62 8.22
C LEU A 47 -0.01 -1.25 7.90
N GLY A 48 0.08 -0.34 8.86
CA GLY A 48 0.60 1.01 8.66
C GLY A 48 -0.37 1.90 7.90
N VAL A 49 -1.68 1.72 8.10
CA VAL A 49 -2.74 2.54 7.48
C VAL A 49 -2.97 3.79 8.31
N ALA A 50 -3.37 4.89 7.67
CA ALA A 50 -3.77 6.11 8.37
C ALA A 50 -4.94 5.84 9.36
N PRO A 51 -4.94 6.47 10.54
CA PRO A 51 -4.00 7.50 11.01
C PRO A 51 -2.65 6.96 11.53
N VAL A 52 -2.52 5.67 11.81
CA VAL A 52 -1.36 5.07 12.50
C VAL A 52 -0.25 4.62 11.53
N HIS A 53 0.02 5.44 10.52
CA HIS A 53 0.91 5.12 9.40
C HIS A 53 2.35 5.60 9.59
N LEU A 54 2.60 6.51 10.54
CA LEU A 54 3.88 7.25 10.67
C LEU A 54 5.09 6.35 10.91
N TRP A 55 4.92 5.18 11.52
CA TRP A 55 6.02 4.25 11.76
C TRP A 55 6.55 3.63 10.46
N TYR A 56 5.70 3.55 9.43
CA TYR A 56 5.95 2.71 8.27
C TYR A 56 7.02 3.29 7.32
N PRO A 57 6.99 4.58 6.92
CA PRO A 57 8.03 5.16 6.08
C PRO A 57 9.42 5.17 6.71
N GLU A 58 9.52 5.43 8.02
CA GLU A 58 10.80 5.47 8.71
C GLU A 58 11.43 4.09 8.86
N VAL A 59 10.62 3.06 9.16
CA VAL A 59 11.12 1.68 9.20
C VAL A 59 11.62 1.23 7.85
N ILE A 60 10.86 1.48 6.77
CA ILE A 60 11.29 1.09 5.42
C ILE A 60 12.58 1.78 5.00
N GLN A 61 12.72 3.08 5.30
CA GLN A 61 13.96 3.81 4.99
C GLN A 61 15.16 3.26 5.78
N GLY A 62 14.97 2.83 7.02
CA GLY A 62 16.03 2.28 7.87
C GLY A 62 16.49 0.87 7.50
N THR A 63 15.78 0.17 6.61
CA THR A 63 16.00 -1.24 6.27
C THR A 63 16.57 -1.45 4.86
N THR A 64 17.19 -2.60 4.59
CA THR A 64 17.68 -2.94 3.23
C THR A 64 16.52 -3.10 2.23
N LEU A 65 16.78 -3.01 0.92
CA LEU A 65 15.73 -3.13 -0.10
C LEU A 65 14.98 -4.48 -0.01
N ASN A 66 15.69 -5.58 0.23
CA ASN A 66 15.06 -6.90 0.38
C ASN A 66 14.18 -7.00 1.63
N THR A 67 14.58 -6.39 2.74
CA THR A 67 13.76 -6.39 3.97
C THR A 67 12.58 -5.44 3.83
N ALA A 68 12.75 -4.30 3.17
CA ALA A 68 11.65 -3.41 2.80
C ALA A 68 10.63 -4.10 1.87
N LEU A 69 11.08 -4.92 0.91
CA LEU A 69 10.22 -5.77 0.09
C LEU A 69 9.39 -6.73 0.96
N LEU A 70 10.03 -7.46 1.87
CA LEU A 70 9.32 -8.39 2.76
C LEU A 70 8.30 -7.68 3.67
N ILE A 71 8.62 -6.50 4.18
CA ILE A 71 7.72 -5.68 5.01
C ILE A 71 6.54 -5.12 4.20
N SER A 72 6.76 -4.77 2.94
CA SER A 72 5.72 -4.21 2.05
C SER A 72 4.83 -5.27 1.41
N THR A 73 5.28 -6.52 1.35
CA THR A 73 4.55 -7.62 0.75
C THR A 73 4.11 -8.66 1.77
N TRP A 74 5.02 -9.54 2.19
CA TRP A 74 4.75 -10.70 3.02
C TRP A 74 4.04 -10.35 4.34
N GLN A 75 4.50 -9.29 5.01
CA GLN A 75 3.94 -8.88 6.31
C GLN A 75 2.49 -8.35 6.21
N LYS A 76 1.97 -8.09 5.00
CA LYS A 76 0.59 -7.65 4.82
C LYS A 76 -0.39 -8.80 4.62
N ILE A 77 0.06 -10.00 4.29
CA ILE A 77 -0.81 -11.16 4.03
C ILE A 77 -1.58 -11.56 5.29
N ALA A 78 -0.88 -11.86 6.39
CA ALA A 78 -1.54 -12.37 7.60
C ALA A 78 -2.54 -11.40 8.25
N PRO A 79 -2.28 -10.08 8.36
CA PRO A 79 -3.29 -9.16 8.87
C PRO A 79 -4.49 -9.02 7.93
N MET A 80 -4.26 -9.08 6.61
CA MET A 80 -5.36 -9.03 5.62
C MET A 80 -6.24 -10.27 5.66
N THR A 81 -5.67 -11.47 5.83
CA THR A 81 -6.47 -12.70 5.97
C THR A 81 -7.34 -12.67 7.23
N LEU A 82 -6.85 -12.08 8.32
CA LEU A 82 -7.66 -11.95 9.53
C LEU A 82 -8.84 -10.99 9.34
N LEU A 83 -8.64 -9.86 8.67
CA LEU A 83 -9.77 -8.99 8.29
C LEU A 83 -10.74 -9.71 7.34
N TYR A 84 -10.22 -10.48 6.38
CA TYR A 84 -11.04 -11.27 5.45
C TYR A 84 -11.94 -12.28 6.19
N MET A 85 -11.40 -12.99 7.19
CA MET A 85 -12.17 -13.96 7.99
C MET A 85 -13.25 -13.29 8.85
N MET A 86 -13.09 -12.01 9.19
CA MET A 86 -14.06 -11.24 9.98
C MET A 86 -14.98 -10.37 9.13
N HIS A 87 -14.95 -10.47 7.79
CA HIS A 87 -15.59 -9.55 6.84
C HIS A 87 -17.04 -9.18 7.19
N ASN A 88 -17.85 -10.16 7.64
CA ASN A 88 -19.26 -9.95 7.95
C ASN A 88 -19.51 -8.99 9.14
N ASN A 89 -18.56 -8.87 10.07
CA ASN A 89 -18.73 -8.12 11.32
C ASN A 89 -17.79 -6.90 11.41
N LEU A 90 -17.19 -6.49 10.29
CA LEU A 90 -16.27 -5.36 10.25
C LEU A 90 -17.02 -4.01 10.39
N PRO A 91 -16.44 -3.02 11.10
CA PRO A 91 -16.98 -1.67 11.15
C PRO A 91 -16.73 -0.93 9.82
N ASN A 92 -17.67 -1.07 8.87
CA ASN A 92 -17.53 -0.54 7.51
C ASN A 92 -17.19 0.97 7.47
N ASN A 93 -17.87 1.80 8.26
CA ASN A 93 -17.61 3.26 8.27
C ASN A 93 -16.17 3.60 8.65
N LEU A 94 -15.61 2.86 9.62
CA LEU A 94 -14.24 3.06 10.07
C LEU A 94 -13.24 2.65 8.98
N MET A 95 -13.50 1.55 8.29
CA MET A 95 -12.65 1.09 7.18
C MET A 95 -12.71 2.01 5.97
N LEU A 96 -13.89 2.50 5.58
CA LEU A 96 -14.04 3.46 4.50
C LEU A 96 -13.29 4.76 4.81
N LEU A 97 -13.42 5.28 6.03
CA LEU A 97 -12.72 6.49 6.47
C LEU A 97 -11.20 6.27 6.49
N ALA A 98 -10.72 5.19 7.10
CA ALA A 98 -9.29 4.87 7.15
C ALA A 98 -8.71 4.65 5.74
N GLY A 99 -9.49 4.02 4.86
CA GLY A 99 -9.14 3.85 3.45
C GLY A 99 -8.96 5.17 2.71
N LEU A 100 -9.92 6.09 2.85
CA LEU A 100 -9.83 7.41 2.23
C LEU A 100 -8.66 8.23 2.79
N LEU A 101 -8.48 8.24 4.11
CA LEU A 101 -7.37 8.95 4.75
C LEU A 101 -6.01 8.41 4.32
N SER A 102 -5.88 7.09 4.17
CA SER A 102 -4.61 6.47 3.75
C SER A 102 -4.28 6.75 2.29
N VAL A 103 -5.28 6.81 1.39
CA VAL A 103 -5.07 7.26 0.01
C VAL A 103 -4.59 8.73 -0.01
N LEU A 104 -5.27 9.61 0.74
CA LEU A 104 -4.91 11.03 0.83
C LEU A 104 -3.51 11.26 1.41
N PHE A 105 -3.24 10.75 2.61
CA PHE A 105 -1.95 10.95 3.29
C PHE A 105 -0.80 10.23 2.58
N GLY A 106 -1.05 9.03 2.04
CA GLY A 106 -0.07 8.33 1.21
C GLY A 106 0.28 9.14 -0.04
N GLY A 107 -0.72 9.71 -0.71
CA GLY A 107 -0.52 10.59 -1.86
C GLY A 107 0.30 11.84 -1.51
N TRP A 108 -0.16 12.65 -0.55
CA TRP A 108 0.48 13.92 -0.20
C TRP A 108 1.87 13.76 0.40
N ALA A 109 2.05 12.85 1.36
CA ALA A 109 3.35 12.68 2.01
C ALA A 109 4.39 12.10 1.05
N GLY A 110 3.97 11.31 0.05
CA GLY A 110 4.85 10.78 -1.01
C GLY A 110 5.38 11.85 -1.96
N LEU A 111 4.63 12.95 -2.18
CA LEU A 111 5.05 14.04 -3.08
C LEU A 111 6.39 14.65 -2.66
N ASN A 112 6.65 14.80 -1.36
CA ASN A 112 7.86 15.49 -0.89
C ASN A 112 9.06 14.55 -0.65
N GLN A 113 8.97 13.28 -1.05
CA GLN A 113 10.06 12.32 -0.84
C GLN A 113 10.97 12.22 -2.07
N THR A 114 12.28 12.18 -1.83
CA THR A 114 13.32 11.93 -2.83
C THR A 114 13.97 10.54 -2.69
N GLN A 115 13.76 9.90 -1.54
CA GLN A 115 14.26 8.56 -1.24
C GLN A 115 13.30 7.51 -1.81
N THR A 116 13.79 6.60 -2.66
CA THR A 116 12.94 5.62 -3.36
C THR A 116 12.16 4.75 -2.37
N ARG A 117 12.81 4.34 -1.28
CA ARG A 117 12.18 3.57 -0.19
C ARG A 117 11.05 4.31 0.52
N LYS A 118 11.19 5.61 0.82
CA LYS A 118 10.08 6.39 1.42
C LYS A 118 8.93 6.59 0.43
N ILE A 119 9.23 6.81 -0.85
CA ILE A 119 8.20 6.89 -1.89
C ILE A 119 7.43 5.57 -1.97
N MET A 120 8.13 4.43 -1.99
CA MET A 120 7.51 3.10 -1.97
C MET A 120 6.76 2.79 -0.66
N ALA A 121 7.14 3.42 0.46
CA ALA A 121 6.40 3.30 1.69
C ALA A 121 5.05 4.04 1.60
N HIS A 122 5.06 5.27 1.12
CA HIS A 122 3.85 6.07 0.92
C HIS A 122 2.91 5.50 -0.13
N SER A 123 3.45 4.91 -1.20
CA SER A 123 2.62 4.15 -2.15
C SER A 123 1.90 2.99 -1.48
N SER A 124 2.58 2.20 -0.65
CA SER A 124 1.93 1.09 0.03
C SER A 124 0.81 1.56 0.96
N ILE A 125 0.96 2.72 1.62
CA ILE A 125 -0.07 3.31 2.47
C ILE A 125 -1.30 3.64 1.61
N ALA A 126 -1.10 4.27 0.46
CA ALA A 126 -2.18 4.57 -0.47
C ALA A 126 -2.87 3.31 -1.02
N HIS A 127 -2.10 2.29 -1.44
CA HIS A 127 -2.66 1.04 -1.94
C HIS A 127 -3.41 0.25 -0.85
N MET A 128 -2.92 0.25 0.39
CA MET A 128 -3.67 -0.35 1.50
C MET A 128 -4.99 0.36 1.76
N GLY A 129 -5.08 1.66 1.46
CA GLY A 129 -6.35 2.38 1.51
C GLY A 129 -7.38 1.86 0.51
N TRP A 130 -6.95 1.62 -0.74
CA TRP A 130 -7.79 0.96 -1.74
C TRP A 130 -8.19 -0.46 -1.34
N VAL A 131 -7.27 -1.24 -0.76
CA VAL A 131 -7.54 -2.60 -0.29
C VAL A 131 -8.54 -2.62 0.87
N LEU A 132 -8.49 -1.65 1.80
CA LEU A 132 -9.47 -1.56 2.89
C LEU A 132 -10.87 -1.21 2.38
N ILE A 133 -10.97 -0.28 1.42
CA ILE A 133 -12.26 0.06 0.81
C ILE A 133 -12.82 -1.13 0.05
N ALA A 134 -11.97 -1.80 -0.75
CA ALA A 134 -12.31 -3.06 -1.41
C ALA A 134 -12.91 -4.09 -0.44
N LEU A 135 -12.38 -4.17 0.78
CA LEU A 135 -12.81 -5.15 1.78
C LEU A 135 -14.19 -4.87 2.34
N THR A 136 -14.65 -3.63 2.29
CA THR A 136 -16.04 -3.32 2.66
C THR A 136 -17.05 -3.66 1.56
N LEU A 137 -16.59 -3.83 0.31
CA LEU A 137 -17.45 -4.03 -0.85
C LEU A 137 -17.58 -5.50 -1.19
N SER A 138 -16.46 -6.16 -1.49
CA SER A 138 -16.44 -7.59 -1.77
C SER A 138 -15.07 -8.22 -1.46
N PRO A 139 -15.04 -9.39 -0.80
CA PRO A 139 -13.78 -10.07 -0.48
C PRO A 139 -13.00 -10.48 -1.74
N TRP A 140 -13.67 -10.82 -2.85
CA TRP A 140 -13.00 -11.17 -4.10
C TRP A 140 -12.24 -9.99 -4.73
N LEU A 141 -12.80 -8.79 -4.65
CA LEU A 141 -12.12 -7.60 -5.13
C LEU A 141 -10.94 -7.22 -4.23
N THR A 142 -10.97 -7.56 -2.93
CA THR A 142 -9.76 -7.41 -2.08
C THR A 142 -8.62 -8.30 -2.48
N THR A 143 -8.88 -9.55 -2.83
CA THR A 143 -7.82 -10.48 -3.18
C THR A 143 -7.19 -10.05 -4.50
N LEU A 144 -7.98 -9.62 -5.48
CA LEU A 144 -7.50 -9.02 -6.73
C LEU A 144 -6.61 -7.79 -6.47
N THR A 145 -7.09 -6.83 -5.68
CA THR A 145 -6.37 -5.58 -5.39
C THR A 145 -5.07 -5.82 -4.62
N LEU A 146 -5.08 -6.75 -3.66
CA LEU A 146 -3.89 -7.13 -2.91
C LEU A 146 -2.88 -7.84 -3.82
N LEU A 147 -3.29 -8.83 -4.61
CA LEU A 147 -2.40 -9.58 -5.49
C LEU A 147 -1.74 -8.69 -6.54
N THR A 148 -2.51 -7.79 -7.18
CA THR A 148 -1.98 -6.83 -8.15
C THR A 148 -0.96 -5.90 -7.49
N TYR A 149 -1.24 -5.37 -6.31
CA TYR A 149 -0.29 -4.57 -5.53
C TYR A 149 0.99 -5.36 -5.20
N MET A 150 0.88 -6.60 -4.74
CA MET A 150 2.01 -7.45 -4.36
C MET A 150 2.93 -7.75 -5.56
N MET A 151 2.34 -8.03 -6.73
CA MET A 151 3.08 -8.26 -7.97
C MET A 151 3.81 -7.00 -8.46
N MET A 152 3.16 -5.85 -8.44
CA MET A 152 3.78 -4.60 -8.89
C MET A 152 4.87 -4.12 -7.92
N THR A 153 4.67 -4.27 -6.61
CA THR A 153 5.66 -3.88 -5.61
C THR A 153 6.88 -4.80 -5.62
N SER A 154 6.70 -6.11 -5.79
CA SER A 154 7.84 -7.03 -5.95
C SER A 154 8.68 -6.70 -7.18
N ALA A 155 8.04 -6.40 -8.32
CA ALA A 155 8.73 -5.95 -9.53
C ALA A 155 9.51 -4.64 -9.31
N MET A 156 8.92 -3.66 -8.62
CA MET A 156 9.60 -2.39 -8.30
C MET A 156 10.78 -2.59 -7.34
N PHE A 157 10.63 -3.34 -6.26
CA PHE A 157 11.75 -3.54 -5.33
C PHE A 157 12.86 -4.41 -5.95
N ALA A 158 12.51 -5.38 -6.80
CA ALA A 158 13.50 -6.18 -7.53
C ALA A 158 14.35 -5.29 -8.46
N SER A 159 13.71 -4.42 -9.25
CA SER A 159 14.43 -3.49 -10.13
C SER A 159 15.30 -2.50 -9.35
N LEU A 160 14.78 -1.88 -8.28
CA LEU A 160 15.58 -1.02 -7.40
C LEU A 160 16.78 -1.75 -6.78
N ASN A 161 16.61 -3.03 -6.43
CA ASN A 161 17.69 -3.83 -5.85
C ASN A 161 18.75 -4.19 -6.89
N THR A 162 18.36 -4.56 -8.12
CA THR A 162 19.32 -4.83 -9.21
C THR A 162 20.13 -3.59 -9.61
N MET A 163 19.52 -2.41 -9.58
CA MET A 163 20.17 -1.14 -9.92
C MET A 163 20.85 -0.47 -8.72
N THR A 164 20.66 -1.00 -7.51
CA THR A 164 21.16 -0.42 -6.25
C THR A 164 20.76 1.05 -6.00
N THR A 165 19.59 1.48 -6.52
CA THR A 165 19.16 2.89 -6.50
C THR A 165 18.42 3.25 -5.21
N LYS A 166 18.99 4.18 -4.43
CA LYS A 166 18.42 4.63 -3.15
C LYS A 166 17.70 5.97 -3.28
N THR A 167 18.11 6.80 -4.22
CA THR A 167 17.54 8.11 -4.48
C THR A 167 16.98 8.23 -5.90
N MET A 168 16.09 9.19 -6.10
CA MET A 168 15.59 9.59 -7.42
C MET A 168 16.72 9.93 -8.40
N LYS A 169 17.81 10.52 -7.89
CA LYS A 169 18.95 10.95 -8.69
C LYS A 169 19.73 9.74 -9.19
N ASP A 170 19.95 8.75 -8.33
CA ASP A 170 20.61 7.48 -8.70
C ASP A 170 19.82 6.78 -9.82
N MET A 171 18.49 6.81 -9.72
CA MET A 171 17.61 6.17 -10.70
C MET A 171 17.74 6.78 -12.09
N GLY A 172 17.97 8.09 -12.21
CA GLY A 172 18.18 8.75 -13.50
C GLY A 172 19.48 8.40 -14.22
N MET A 173 20.48 7.91 -13.47
CA MET A 173 21.78 7.51 -14.03
C MET A 173 21.77 6.09 -14.61
N THR A 174 20.72 5.30 -14.33
CA THR A 174 20.66 3.88 -14.69
C THR A 174 20.36 3.62 -16.17
N TRP A 175 19.84 4.62 -16.88
CA TRP A 175 19.49 4.51 -18.29
C TRP A 175 20.68 4.08 -19.15
N SER A 176 21.87 4.64 -18.91
CA SER A 176 23.05 4.30 -19.69
C SER A 176 23.55 2.87 -19.46
N ALA A 177 23.38 2.35 -18.24
CA ALA A 177 23.87 1.02 -17.88
C ALA A 177 22.92 -0.12 -18.31
N SER A 178 21.60 0.10 -18.28
CA SER A 178 20.64 -0.96 -18.61
C SER A 178 19.28 -0.42 -19.12
N PRO A 179 19.21 0.00 -20.40
CA PRO A 179 17.99 0.53 -20.99
C PRO A 179 16.77 -0.39 -20.84
N SER A 180 16.95 -1.72 -20.97
CA SER A 180 15.85 -2.69 -20.84
C SER A 180 15.24 -2.73 -19.44
N MET A 181 16.04 -2.61 -18.38
CA MET A 181 15.49 -2.59 -17.02
C MET A 181 14.77 -1.27 -16.75
N THR A 182 15.29 -0.15 -17.25
CA THR A 182 14.63 1.15 -17.06
C THR A 182 13.26 1.22 -17.74
N THR A 183 13.08 0.63 -18.92
CA THR A 183 11.75 0.57 -19.56
C THR A 183 10.77 -0.31 -18.77
N LEU A 184 11.24 -1.42 -18.18
CA LEU A 184 10.43 -2.21 -17.26
C LEU A 184 10.04 -1.42 -16.01
N THR A 185 10.98 -0.64 -15.43
CA THR A 185 10.67 0.22 -14.28
C THR A 185 9.62 1.28 -14.60
N LEU A 186 9.66 1.86 -15.80
CA LEU A 186 8.65 2.81 -16.27
C LEU A 186 7.25 2.17 -16.33
N LEU A 187 7.14 0.97 -16.89
CA LEU A 187 5.87 0.24 -16.98
C LEU A 187 5.33 -0.15 -15.60
N THR A 188 6.21 -0.53 -14.66
CA THR A 188 5.80 -0.85 -13.29
C THR A 188 5.38 0.39 -12.49
N LEU A 189 6.06 1.53 -12.69
CA LEU A 189 5.69 2.81 -12.06
C LEU A 189 4.33 3.32 -12.54
N THR A 190 4.11 3.29 -13.85
CA THR A 190 2.84 3.73 -14.46
C THR A 190 1.69 2.78 -14.15
N SER A 191 1.96 1.48 -13.98
CA SER A 191 0.95 0.51 -13.52
C SER A 191 0.58 0.72 -12.05
N LEU A 192 1.55 0.97 -11.15
CA LEU A 192 1.26 1.37 -9.76
C LEU A 192 0.43 2.67 -9.67
N GLY A 193 0.72 3.63 -10.56
CA GLY A 193 -0.09 4.84 -10.74
C GLY A 193 -1.54 4.54 -11.15
N GLY A 194 -1.79 3.40 -11.78
CA GLY A 194 -3.10 2.98 -12.26
C GLY A 194 -3.53 3.75 -13.50
N LEU A 195 -2.62 3.93 -14.46
CA LEU A 195 -2.96 4.50 -15.77
C LEU A 195 -3.58 3.43 -16.69
N PRO A 196 -4.70 3.70 -17.38
CA PRO A 196 -5.11 2.86 -18.51
C PRO A 196 -4.02 2.94 -19.60
N PRO A 197 -3.56 1.83 -20.24
CA PRO A 197 -4.14 0.48 -20.35
C PRO A 197 -3.53 -0.59 -19.40
N LEU A 198 -2.84 -0.20 -18.33
CA LEU A 198 -2.06 -1.12 -17.51
C LEU A 198 -2.90 -1.86 -16.45
N THR A 199 -2.39 -2.98 -15.98
CA THR A 199 -3.08 -3.88 -15.04
C THR A 199 -3.44 -3.23 -13.71
N GLY A 200 -2.63 -2.29 -13.21
CA GLY A 200 -2.92 -1.60 -11.94
C GLY A 200 -4.09 -0.63 -11.99
N PHE A 201 -4.63 -0.32 -13.18
CA PHE A 201 -5.87 0.44 -13.31
C PHE A 201 -7.12 -0.41 -13.02
N MET A 202 -7.09 -1.70 -13.39
CA MET A 202 -8.24 -2.60 -13.28
C MET A 202 -8.83 -2.65 -11.86
N PRO A 203 -8.05 -2.85 -10.78
CA PRO A 203 -8.62 -2.91 -9.43
C PRO A 203 -9.23 -1.59 -8.98
N LYS A 204 -8.61 -0.45 -9.34
CA LYS A 204 -9.13 0.88 -8.97
C LYS A 204 -10.45 1.17 -9.67
N LEU A 205 -10.55 0.85 -10.96
CA LEU A 205 -11.78 1.02 -11.74
C LEU A 205 -12.91 0.16 -11.17
N LEU A 206 -12.64 -1.11 -10.85
CA LEU A 206 -13.65 -2.01 -10.29
C LEU A 206 -14.14 -1.54 -8.91
N ILE A 207 -13.25 -1.05 -8.04
CA ILE A 207 -13.62 -0.46 -6.74
C ILE A 207 -14.54 0.73 -6.95
N LEU A 208 -14.18 1.65 -7.86
CA LEU A 208 -15.01 2.83 -8.14
C LEU A 208 -16.38 2.45 -8.68
N ASN A 209 -16.45 1.44 -9.57
CA ASN A 209 -17.72 0.93 -10.07
C ASN A 209 -18.60 0.37 -8.93
N GLU A 210 -18.04 -0.50 -8.07
CA GLU A 210 -18.78 -1.03 -6.91
C GLU A 210 -19.25 0.08 -5.96
N LEU A 211 -18.42 1.11 -5.70
CA LEU A 211 -18.83 2.26 -4.89
C LEU A 211 -20.01 3.03 -5.50
N THR A 212 -20.00 3.24 -6.81
CA THR A 212 -21.10 3.94 -7.50
C THR A 212 -22.39 3.13 -7.50
N THR A 213 -22.32 1.81 -7.72
CA THR A 213 -23.50 0.92 -7.64
C THR A 213 -24.10 0.86 -6.22
N LYS A 214 -23.28 1.05 -5.18
CA LYS A 214 -23.72 1.15 -3.78
C LYS A 214 -24.17 2.56 -3.37
N SER A 215 -24.34 3.48 -4.31
CA SER A 215 -24.73 4.90 -4.08
C SER A 215 -23.74 5.76 -3.27
N LEU A 216 -22.48 5.29 -3.09
CA LEU A 216 -21.42 6.03 -2.40
C LEU A 216 -20.62 6.94 -3.36
N VAL A 217 -21.33 7.68 -4.21
CA VAL A 217 -20.72 8.53 -5.27
C VAL A 217 -19.79 9.63 -4.71
N PRO A 218 -20.11 10.34 -3.61
CA PRO A 218 -19.19 11.31 -3.03
C PRO A 218 -17.88 10.68 -2.56
N LEU A 219 -17.95 9.47 -2.00
CA LEU A 219 -16.75 8.74 -1.59
C LEU A 219 -15.92 8.31 -2.81
N ALA A 220 -16.57 7.79 -3.86
CA ALA A 220 -15.88 7.39 -5.09
C ALA A 220 -15.14 8.56 -5.76
N SER A 221 -15.79 9.72 -5.88
CA SER A 221 -15.19 10.91 -6.49
C SER A 221 -14.02 11.46 -5.67
N THR A 222 -14.16 11.57 -4.35
CA THR A 222 -13.07 12.01 -3.46
C THR A 222 -11.91 11.03 -3.45
N LEU A 223 -12.19 9.72 -3.47
CA LEU A 223 -11.16 8.67 -3.58
C LEU A 223 -10.37 8.76 -4.89
N ALA A 224 -11.07 8.98 -6.01
CA ALA A 224 -10.44 9.14 -7.32
C ALA A 224 -9.50 10.37 -7.33
N LEU A 225 -9.97 11.52 -6.84
CA LEU A 225 -9.15 12.73 -6.72
C LEU A 225 -7.97 12.55 -5.75
N ALA A 226 -8.19 11.86 -4.62
CA ALA A 226 -7.16 11.54 -3.63
C ALA A 226 -6.02 10.68 -4.20
N SER A 227 -6.27 9.94 -5.28
CA SER A 227 -5.25 9.10 -5.92
C SER A 227 -4.33 9.86 -6.88
N LEU A 228 -4.71 11.05 -7.34
CA LEU A 228 -3.93 11.85 -8.29
C LEU A 228 -2.56 12.29 -7.75
N PRO A 229 -2.42 12.72 -6.47
CA PRO A 229 -1.11 12.97 -5.88
C PRO A 229 -0.17 11.77 -5.95
N SER A 230 -0.69 10.55 -5.77
CA SER A 230 0.12 9.34 -5.89
C SER A 230 0.63 9.11 -7.30
N LEU A 231 -0.26 9.30 -8.29
CA LEU A 231 0.07 9.22 -9.69
C LEU A 231 1.14 10.26 -10.08
N PHE A 232 1.07 11.48 -9.54
CA PHE A 232 2.06 12.51 -9.81
C PHE A 232 3.47 12.09 -9.38
N PHE A 233 3.66 11.57 -8.15
CA PHE A 233 5.02 11.19 -7.74
C PHE A 233 5.54 10.00 -8.56
N TYR A 234 4.69 9.08 -9.02
CA TYR A 234 5.12 8.00 -9.92
C TYR A 234 5.55 8.52 -11.29
N ILE A 235 4.80 9.45 -11.87
CA ILE A 235 5.18 10.09 -13.14
C ILE A 235 6.47 10.88 -12.97
N ARG A 236 6.68 11.55 -11.84
CA ARG A 236 7.95 12.21 -11.53
C ARG A 236 9.12 11.22 -11.47
N MET A 237 8.92 10.02 -10.89
CA MET A 237 9.94 8.97 -10.91
C MET A 237 10.23 8.54 -12.34
N ALA A 238 9.20 8.16 -13.09
CA ALA A 238 9.29 7.79 -14.51
C ALA A 238 10.00 8.86 -15.37
N TYR A 239 9.71 10.13 -15.11
CA TYR A 239 10.30 11.24 -15.83
C TYR A 239 11.81 11.33 -15.62
N MET A 240 12.26 11.20 -14.38
CA MET A 240 13.68 11.27 -14.03
C MET A 240 14.46 10.03 -14.49
N THR A 241 13.79 8.89 -14.72
CA THR A 241 14.46 7.62 -15.06
C THR A 241 14.62 7.36 -16.53
N THR A 242 13.62 7.71 -17.34
CA THR A 242 13.56 7.29 -18.75
C THR A 242 13.19 8.41 -19.71
N LEU A 243 12.39 9.39 -19.30
CA LEU A 243 11.93 10.46 -20.19
C LEU A 243 12.93 11.61 -20.30
N THR A 244 13.90 11.67 -19.39
CA THR A 244 15.04 12.59 -19.43
C THR A 244 16.34 11.84 -19.21
N ALA A 245 17.43 12.39 -19.77
CA ALA A 245 18.79 11.88 -19.58
C ALA A 245 19.59 12.87 -18.73
N PRO A 246 19.59 12.74 -17.39
CA PRO A 246 20.44 13.57 -16.53
C PRO A 246 21.92 13.27 -16.80
N PRO A 247 22.84 14.22 -16.48
CA PRO A 247 24.25 14.08 -16.81
C PRO A 247 24.90 12.92 -16.05
N ASN A 248 25.61 12.07 -16.79
CA ASN A 248 26.35 10.95 -16.24
C ASN A 248 27.66 11.35 -15.55
N THR A 249 28.11 10.55 -14.58
CA THR A 249 29.42 10.72 -13.94
C THR A 249 30.51 10.06 -14.78
N THR A 250 31.72 10.60 -14.78
CA THR A 250 32.85 10.12 -15.60
C THR A 250 33.23 8.65 -15.37
N THR A 251 32.83 8.06 -14.23
CA THR A 251 33.08 6.65 -13.89
C THR A 251 32.05 5.67 -14.46
N THR A 252 31.02 6.12 -15.17
CA THR A 252 30.11 5.22 -15.91
C THR A 252 30.72 4.90 -17.28
N GLU A 253 31.60 3.93 -17.33
CA GLU A 253 32.01 3.33 -18.60
C GLU A 253 31.00 2.22 -18.94
N TYR A 254 30.30 2.41 -20.05
CA TYR A 254 29.33 1.53 -20.73
C TYR A 254 28.65 0.44 -19.89
#